data_AF-S9UNJ8-F1
#
_entry.id   AF-S9UNJ8-F1
#
_cell.length_a   1.000
_cell.length_b   1.000
_cell.length_c   1.000
_cell.angle_alpha   90.00
_cell.angle_beta   90.00
_cell.angle_gamma   90.00
#
_symmetry.space_group_name_H-M   'P 1'
#
loop_
_entity.id
_entity.type
_entity.pdbx_description
1 polymer ?
#
loop_
_entity_poly.entity_id
_entity_poly.type
_entity_poly.pdbx_seq_one_letter_code
_entity_poly.pdbx_strand_id
1 'polypeptide(L)'
;MERRRAFDYKAERQAHFSKHVRQDFLLEGRKQKDAERARMEAYRRLCKKEGIHSQRLEEYDKMREEVNTSLNNQMQEINVDENLTHNEKKKRLYNLKRKHAATTVSEVLHKKNKRFNALTKVEEIAHQRQEERERREQERKDRETNKKQKIRERKQKNALLSERTGKGQPVMANRVKSLLDKITK
;
A
#
# COMPACT_ATOMS: atom_id res chain seq x y z
N MET A 1 34.56 -15.00 46.06
CA MET A 1 34.02 -15.94 45.07
C MET A 1 32.51 -15.78 45.02
N GLU A 2 31.98 -15.09 44.01
CA GLU A 2 30.53 -14.97 43.81
C GLU A 2 29.95 -16.34 43.44
N ARG A 3 29.08 -16.86 44.30
CA ARG A 3 28.33 -18.10 44.01
C ARG A 3 27.39 -17.81 42.84
N ARG A 4 27.63 -18.44 41.69
CA ARG A 4 26.68 -18.47 40.57
C ARG A 4 25.37 -19.06 41.09
N ARG A 5 24.30 -18.27 41.18
CA ARG A 5 22.97 -18.79 41.50
C ARG A 5 22.59 -19.74 40.37
N ALA A 6 22.53 -21.04 40.67
CA ALA A 6 21.99 -22.02 39.75
C ALA A 6 20.50 -21.71 39.55
N PHE A 7 20.09 -21.51 38.31
CA PHE A 7 18.68 -21.38 37.97
C PHE A 7 18.10 -22.80 37.92
N ASP A 8 17.56 -23.25 39.04
CA ASP A 8 17.16 -24.65 39.23
C ASP A 8 15.93 -25.02 38.39
N TYR A 9 15.08 -24.03 38.07
CA TYR A 9 13.88 -24.23 37.25
C TYR A 9 14.11 -23.97 35.75
N LYS A 10 13.52 -24.81 34.89
CA LYS A 10 13.58 -24.67 33.42
C LYS A 10 13.08 -23.30 32.94
N ALA A 11 12.01 -22.79 33.56
CA ALA A 11 11.45 -21.47 33.24
C ALA A 11 12.43 -20.33 33.53
N GLU A 12 13.16 -20.40 34.65
CA GLU A 12 14.15 -19.39 35.02
C GLU A 12 15.37 -19.42 34.08
N ARG A 13 15.84 -20.62 33.71
CA ARG A 13 16.91 -20.77 32.70
C ARG A 13 16.52 -20.14 31.37
N GLN A 14 15.28 -20.38 30.91
CA GLN A 14 14.79 -19.80 29.66
C GLN A 14 14.63 -18.28 29.74
N ALA A 15 14.12 -17.76 30.86
CA ALA A 15 14.00 -16.33 31.09
C ALA A 15 15.39 -15.65 31.14
N HIS A 16 16.36 -16.27 31.80
CA HIS A 16 17.75 -15.80 31.86
C HIS A 16 18.40 -15.79 30.48
N PHE A 17 18.31 -16.90 29.74
CA PHE A 17 18.81 -17.00 28.36
C PHE A 17 18.20 -15.92 27.46
N SER A 18 16.87 -15.77 27.49
CA SER A 18 16.17 -14.74 26.74
C SER A 18 16.60 -13.32 27.13
N LYS A 19 16.89 -13.07 28.41
CA LYS A 19 17.40 -11.78 28.88
C LYS A 19 18.82 -11.52 28.37
N HIS A 20 19.69 -12.53 28.43
CA HIS A 20 21.08 -12.42 27.98
C HIS A 20 21.17 -12.20 26.47
N VAL A 21 20.51 -13.04 25.67
CA VAL A 21 20.44 -12.87 24.21
C VAL A 21 19.91 -11.50 23.81
N ARG A 22 18.87 -11.01 24.51
CA ARG A 22 18.35 -9.66 24.26
C ARG A 22 19.36 -8.57 24.59
N GLN A 23 20.14 -8.74 25.66
CA GLN A 23 21.17 -7.78 26.04
C GLN A 23 22.33 -7.79 25.04
N ASP A 24 22.79 -8.96 24.63
CA ASP A 24 23.89 -9.11 23.67
C ASP A 24 23.52 -8.50 22.32
N PHE A 25 22.31 -8.78 21.83
CA PHE A 25 21.77 -8.15 20.62
C PHE A 25 21.80 -6.62 20.68
N LEU A 26 21.46 -6.04 21.84
CA LEU A 26 21.48 -4.57 22.00
C LEU A 26 22.90 -4.02 22.09
N LEU A 27 23.82 -4.74 22.73
CA LEU A 27 25.23 -4.35 22.80
C LEU A 27 25.89 -4.42 21.42
N GLU A 28 25.63 -5.48 20.67
CA GLU A 28 26.09 -5.61 19.28
C GLU A 28 25.52 -4.52 18.40
N GLY A 29 24.22 -4.24 18.47
CA GLY A 29 23.61 -3.14 17.70
C GLY A 29 24.21 -1.77 18.03
N ARG A 30 24.49 -1.50 19.31
CA ARG A 30 25.20 -0.26 19.73
C ARG A 30 26.61 -0.20 19.15
N LYS A 31 27.39 -1.29 19.25
CA LYS A 31 28.73 -1.39 18.67
C LYS A 31 28.70 -1.14 17.16
N GLN A 32 27.72 -1.70 16.45
CA GLN A 32 27.56 -1.51 15.01
C GLN A 32 27.23 -0.05 14.66
N LYS A 33 26.36 0.60 15.44
CA LYS A 33 26.00 2.01 15.27
C LYS A 33 27.17 2.95 15.52
N ASP A 34 27.96 2.69 16.57
CA ASP A 34 29.16 3.46 16.86
C ASP A 34 30.24 3.25 15.79
N ALA A 35 30.41 2.01 15.31
CA ALA A 35 31.31 1.70 14.20
C ALA A 35 30.87 2.36 12.88
N GLU A 36 29.57 2.39 12.58
CA GLU A 36 29.01 3.12 11.44
C GLU A 36 29.31 4.62 11.54
N ARG A 37 29.08 5.23 12.70
CA ARG A 37 29.40 6.64 12.94
C ARG A 37 30.89 6.91 12.76
N ALA A 38 31.75 6.08 13.34
CA ALA A 38 33.20 6.22 13.21
C ALA A 38 33.65 6.11 11.75
N ARG A 39 33.07 5.20 10.96
CA ARG A 39 33.34 5.09 9.52
C ARG A 39 32.94 6.36 8.76
N MET A 40 31.76 6.91 9.03
CA MET A 40 31.29 8.13 8.35
C MET A 40 32.07 9.37 8.77
N GLU A 41 32.49 9.47 10.04
CA GLU A 41 33.37 10.55 10.50
C GLU A 41 34.77 10.45 9.90
N ALA A 42 35.34 9.24 9.81
CA ALA A 42 36.61 9.02 9.13
C ALA A 42 36.51 9.46 7.66
N TYR A 43 35.42 9.09 6.98
CA TYR A 43 35.16 9.52 5.61
C TYR A 43 34.98 11.04 5.49
N ARG A 44 34.30 11.70 6.43
CA ARG A 44 34.19 13.16 6.51
C ARG A 44 35.55 13.84 6.68
N ARG A 45 36.43 13.27 7.51
CA ARG A 45 37.80 13.78 7.68
C ARG A 45 38.61 13.67 6.38
N LEU A 46 38.45 12.57 5.62
CA LEU A 46 39.09 12.40 4.32
C LEU A 46 38.59 13.42 3.30
N CYS A 47 37.27 13.55 3.14
CA CYS A 47 36.67 14.53 2.23
C CYS A 47 37.12 15.96 2.55
N LYS A 48 37.21 16.31 3.85
CA LYS A 48 37.71 17.61 4.30
C LYS A 48 39.18 17.85 3.96
N LYS A 49 40.03 16.81 4.08
CA LYS A 49 41.45 16.91 3.69
C LYS A 49 41.62 17.13 2.19
N GLU A 50 40.75 16.53 1.39
CA GLU A 50 40.76 16.63 -0.08
C GLU A 50 40.00 17.85 -0.61
N GLY A 51 39.26 18.56 0.25
CA GLY A 51 38.42 19.70 -0.15
C GLY A 51 37.19 19.29 -0.97
N ILE A 52 36.79 18.01 -0.90
CA ILE A 52 35.69 17.45 -1.68
C ILE A 52 34.40 17.49 -0.86
N HIS A 53 33.31 17.89 -1.52
CA HIS A 53 31.96 17.75 -0.99
C HIS A 53 31.35 16.41 -1.42
N SER A 54 30.94 15.57 -0.45
CA SER A 54 30.45 14.22 -0.73
C SER A 54 28.92 14.13 -0.59
N GLN A 55 28.23 13.86 -1.70
CA GLN A 55 26.78 13.60 -1.72
C GLN A 55 26.38 12.46 -0.77
N ARG A 56 27.24 11.43 -0.66
CA ARG A 56 27.01 10.29 0.25
C ARG A 56 26.95 10.70 1.73
N LEU A 57 27.74 11.70 2.14
CA LEU A 57 27.67 12.22 3.51
C LEU A 57 26.37 12.99 3.75
N GLU A 58 25.94 13.79 2.77
CA GLU A 58 24.66 14.51 2.85
C GLU A 58 23.47 13.56 2.94
N GLU A 59 23.42 12.53 2.10
CA GLU A 59 22.37 11.51 2.14
C GLU A 59 22.33 10.82 3.49
N TYR A 60 23.49 10.49 4.05
CA TYR A 60 23.58 9.86 5.37
C TYR A 60 23.09 10.79 6.49
N ASP A 61 23.48 12.06 6.46
CA ASP A 61 23.06 13.05 7.46
C ASP A 61 21.54 13.31 7.38
N LYS A 62 21.00 13.47 6.16
CA LYS A 62 19.54 13.59 5.93
C LYS A 62 18.79 12.37 6.47
N MET A 63 19.25 11.17 6.14
CA MET A 63 18.63 9.93 6.63
C MET A 63 18.70 9.81 8.15
N ARG A 64 19.81 10.23 8.76
CA ARG A 64 19.95 10.25 10.21
C ARG A 64 18.96 11.23 10.85
N GLU A 65 18.76 12.40 10.26
CA GLU A 65 17.76 13.37 10.71
C GLU A 65 16.34 12.83 10.56
N GLU A 66 15.98 12.28 9.39
CA GLU A 66 14.68 11.63 9.15
C GLU A 66 14.36 10.52 10.17
N VAL A 67 15.35 9.71 10.51
CA VAL A 67 15.17 8.63 11.50
C VAL A 67 14.92 9.21 12.90
N ASN A 68 15.62 10.28 13.27
CA ASN A 68 15.41 10.94 14.56
C ASN A 68 14.06 11.68 14.63
N THR A 69 13.65 12.35 13.55
CA THR A 69 12.34 13.01 13.49
C THR A 69 11.21 11.99 13.52
N SER A 70 11.32 10.89 12.77
CA SER A 70 10.38 9.78 12.82
C SER A 70 10.26 9.18 14.22
N LEU A 71 11.37 8.98 14.93
CA LEU A 71 11.37 8.52 16.32
C LEU A 71 10.61 9.49 17.23
N ASN A 72 10.88 10.79 17.11
CA ASN A 72 10.24 11.81 17.94
C ASN A 72 8.73 11.87 17.68
N ASN A 73 8.30 11.81 16.43
CA ASN A 73 6.89 11.78 16.05
C ASN A 73 6.20 10.55 16.66
N GLN A 74 6.79 9.35 16.52
CA GLN A 74 6.25 8.13 17.12
C GLN A 74 6.19 8.20 18.65
N MET A 75 7.17 8.85 19.29
CA MET A 75 7.13 9.07 20.73
C MET A 75 6.00 10.02 21.14
N GLN A 76 5.76 11.08 20.37
CA GLN A 76 4.66 12.01 20.60
C GLN A 76 3.30 11.33 20.40
N GLU A 77 3.12 10.54 19.34
CA GLU A 77 1.92 9.75 19.10
C GLU A 77 1.59 8.84 20.29
N ILE A 78 2.57 8.11 20.82
CA ILE A 78 2.37 7.23 22.00
C ILE A 78 1.97 8.04 23.25
N ASN A 79 2.51 9.25 23.40
CA ASN A 79 2.18 10.09 24.55
C ASN A 79 0.75 10.62 24.45
N VAL A 80 0.32 11.03 23.25
CA VAL A 80 -1.01 11.61 23.00
C VAL A 80 -2.10 10.53 22.99
N ASP A 81 -1.79 9.29 22.58
CA ASP A 81 -2.78 8.19 22.47
C ASP A 81 -3.57 7.96 23.78
N GLU A 82 -4.83 8.36 23.80
CA GLU A 82 -5.70 8.27 24.99
C GLU A 82 -6.15 6.83 25.29
N ASN A 83 -6.03 5.92 24.32
CA ASN A 83 -6.47 4.53 24.48
C ASN A 83 -5.49 3.69 25.32
N LEU A 84 -4.29 4.21 25.59
CA LEU A 84 -3.24 3.50 26.31
C LEU A 84 -3.17 3.91 27.76
N THR A 85 -3.05 2.91 28.63
CA THR A 85 -2.70 3.15 30.03
C THR A 85 -1.29 3.72 30.14
N HIS A 86 -1.00 4.45 31.22
CA HIS A 86 0.34 5.00 31.47
C HIS A 86 1.45 3.93 31.42
N ASN A 87 1.17 2.74 31.96
CA ASN A 87 2.11 1.62 31.97
C ASN A 87 2.39 1.09 30.56
N GLU A 88 1.39 1.05 29.69
CA GLU A 88 1.57 0.65 28.29
C GLU A 88 2.33 1.69 27.49
N LYS A 89 2.03 2.99 27.69
CA LYS A 89 2.81 4.10 27.10
C LYS A 89 4.27 3.97 27.47
N LYS A 90 4.58 3.81 28.75
CA LYS A 90 5.96 3.62 29.25
C LYS A 90 6.66 2.42 28.62
N LYS A 91 5.96 1.27 28.52
CA LYS A 91 6.49 0.06 27.87
C LYS A 91 6.76 0.27 26.38
N ARG A 92 5.83 0.91 25.65
CA ARG A 92 5.97 1.21 24.22
C ARG A 92 7.13 2.17 23.96
N LEU A 93 7.22 3.28 24.70
CA LEU A 93 8.32 4.23 24.61
C LEU A 93 9.68 3.59 24.89
N TYR A 94 9.76 2.75 25.94
CA TYR A 94 10.99 2.02 26.26
C TYR A 94 11.40 1.10 25.11
N ASN A 95 10.45 0.31 24.59
CA ASN A 95 10.73 -0.59 23.47
C ASN A 95 11.13 0.15 22.20
N LEU A 96 10.51 1.31 21.93
CA LEU A 96 10.81 2.15 20.78
C LEU A 96 12.25 2.70 20.86
N LYS A 97 12.60 3.35 21.97
CA LYS A 97 13.97 3.85 22.23
C LYS A 97 14.99 2.73 22.16
N ARG A 98 14.67 1.56 22.74
CA ARG A 98 15.54 0.38 22.75
C ARG A 98 15.81 -0.14 21.34
N LYS A 99 14.78 -0.25 20.48
CA LYS A 99 14.94 -0.65 19.08
C LYS A 99 15.81 0.36 18.33
N HIS A 100 15.51 1.65 18.45
CA HIS A 100 16.26 2.72 17.79
C HIS A 100 17.74 2.79 18.21
N ALA A 101 18.04 2.45 19.48
CA ALA A 101 19.41 2.40 19.97
C ALA A 101 20.27 1.32 19.30
N ALA A 102 19.66 0.24 18.82
CA ALA A 102 20.36 -0.88 18.19
C ALA A 102 20.36 -0.82 16.66
N THR A 103 19.54 0.03 16.04
CA THR A 103 19.45 0.13 14.57
C THR A 103 20.42 1.16 13.99
N THR A 104 21.15 0.74 12.96
CA THR A 104 22.02 1.57 12.12
C THR A 104 21.24 2.32 11.04
N VAL A 105 21.80 3.41 10.50
CA VAL A 105 21.17 4.16 9.39
C VAL A 105 21.17 3.31 8.12
N SER A 106 22.25 2.58 7.88
CA SER A 106 22.38 1.64 6.76
C SER A 106 21.34 0.51 6.79
N GLU A 107 21.00 -0.05 7.96
CA GLU A 107 19.88 -0.99 8.08
C GLU A 107 18.53 -0.37 7.73
N VAL A 108 18.29 0.88 8.15
CA VAL A 108 17.04 1.58 7.83
C VAL A 108 16.94 1.80 6.32
N LEU A 109 18.03 2.25 5.68
CA LEU A 109 18.12 2.39 4.24
C LEU A 109 17.89 1.06 3.53
N HIS A 110 18.54 -0.01 4.00
CA HIS A 110 18.36 -1.33 3.41
C HIS A 110 16.90 -1.78 3.53
N LYS A 111 16.23 -1.55 4.66
CA LYS A 111 14.80 -1.85 4.85
C LYS A 111 13.90 -1.02 3.93
N LYS A 112 14.14 0.29 3.78
CA LYS A 112 13.41 1.16 2.84
C LYS A 112 13.60 0.69 1.39
N ASN A 113 14.82 0.28 1.03
CA ASN A 113 15.20 -0.11 -0.33
C ASN A 113 14.87 -1.56 -0.68
N LYS A 114 14.24 -2.34 0.20
CA LYS A 114 13.73 -3.68 -0.13
C LYS A 114 12.55 -3.54 -1.09
N ARG A 115 12.88 -3.41 -2.39
CA ARG A 115 11.95 -3.25 -3.52
C ARG A 115 10.98 -4.42 -3.71
N PHE A 116 11.34 -5.62 -3.25
CA PHE A 116 10.49 -6.80 -3.33
C PHE A 116 10.02 -7.20 -1.92
N ASN A 117 9.10 -6.42 -1.38
CA ASN A 117 8.32 -6.90 -0.24
C ASN A 117 7.29 -7.92 -0.77
N ALA A 118 7.05 -9.03 -0.09
CA ALA A 118 6.12 -10.07 -0.54
C ALA A 118 4.71 -9.52 -0.90
N LEU A 119 4.36 -8.37 -0.32
CA LEU A 119 3.11 -7.64 -0.55
C LEU A 119 3.05 -6.89 -1.90
N THR A 120 4.17 -6.43 -2.46
CA THR A 120 4.17 -5.70 -3.75
C THR A 120 3.59 -6.54 -4.89
N LYS A 121 3.97 -7.82 -4.97
CA LYS A 121 3.38 -8.76 -5.95
C LYS A 121 1.88 -8.99 -5.72
N VAL A 122 1.43 -8.95 -4.47
CA VAL A 122 0.02 -9.13 -4.12
C VAL A 122 -0.80 -7.90 -4.53
N GLU A 123 -0.25 -6.71 -4.31
CA GLU A 123 -0.86 -5.44 -4.73
C GLU A 123 -0.97 -5.33 -6.26
N GLU A 124 0.08 -5.71 -7.00
CA GLU A 124 0.05 -5.76 -8.46
C GLU A 124 -1.03 -6.72 -8.98
N ILE A 125 -1.15 -7.92 -8.39
CA ILE A 125 -2.20 -8.88 -8.74
C ILE A 125 -3.60 -8.34 -8.41
N ALA A 126 -3.74 -7.64 -7.26
CA ALA A 126 -5.01 -7.03 -6.87
C ALA A 126 -5.44 -5.95 -7.86
N HIS A 127 -4.51 -5.09 -8.30
CA HIS A 127 -4.73 -4.05 -9.29
C HIS A 127 -5.16 -4.64 -10.63
N GLN A 128 -4.42 -5.64 -11.15
CA GLN A 128 -4.76 -6.31 -12.40
C GLN A 128 -6.16 -6.94 -12.36
N ARG A 129 -6.53 -7.58 -11.23
CA ARG A 129 -7.87 -8.15 -11.04
C ARG A 129 -8.98 -7.11 -10.95
N GLN A 130 -8.66 -5.88 -10.57
CA GLN A 130 -9.61 -4.78 -10.52
C GLN A 130 -9.82 -4.19 -11.91
N GLU A 131 -8.73 -3.91 -12.64
CA GLU A 131 -8.78 -3.47 -14.03
C GLU A 131 -9.54 -4.46 -14.92
N GLU A 132 -9.31 -5.76 -14.74
CA GLU A 132 -10.02 -6.80 -15.50
C GLU A 132 -11.53 -6.81 -15.20
N ARG A 133 -11.92 -6.56 -13.95
CA ARG A 133 -13.34 -6.45 -13.56
C ARG A 133 -13.99 -5.23 -14.20
N GLU A 134 -13.33 -4.08 -14.12
CA GLU A 134 -13.81 -2.83 -14.72
C GLU A 134 -13.97 -2.99 -16.24
N ARG A 135 -12.98 -3.58 -16.92
CA ARG A 135 -13.05 -3.85 -18.36
C ARG A 135 -14.22 -4.76 -18.74
N ARG A 136 -14.44 -5.84 -17.99
CA ARG A 136 -15.59 -6.75 -18.22
C ARG A 136 -16.92 -6.07 -17.98
N GLU A 137 -17.00 -5.16 -17.01
CA GLU A 137 -18.22 -4.38 -16.75
C GLU A 137 -18.49 -3.39 -17.87
N GLN A 138 -17.45 -2.72 -18.38
CA GLN A 138 -17.54 -1.84 -19.54
C GLN A 138 -18.08 -2.60 -20.76
N GLU A 139 -17.50 -3.76 -21.08
CA GLU A 139 -17.94 -4.59 -22.21
C GLU A 139 -19.40 -5.04 -22.08
N ARG A 140 -19.87 -5.33 -20.85
CA ARG A 140 -21.28 -5.66 -20.62
C ARG A 140 -22.19 -4.48 -20.90
N LYS A 141 -21.83 -3.28 -20.40
CA LYS A 141 -22.57 -2.04 -20.65
C LYS A 141 -22.63 -1.75 -22.16
N ASP A 142 -21.52 -1.89 -22.86
CA ASP A 142 -21.45 -1.66 -24.31
C ASP A 142 -22.28 -2.68 -25.11
N ARG A 143 -22.31 -3.95 -24.68
CA ARG A 143 -23.19 -4.95 -25.30
C ARG A 143 -24.67 -4.62 -25.10
N GLU A 144 -25.05 -4.15 -23.92
CA GLU A 144 -26.43 -3.77 -23.62
C GLU A 144 -26.89 -2.54 -24.41
N THR A 145 -26.06 -1.50 -24.50
CA THR A 145 -26.37 -0.29 -25.27
C THR A 145 -26.54 -0.63 -26.75
N ASN A 146 -25.61 -1.40 -27.32
CA ASN A 146 -25.68 -1.88 -28.70
C ASN A 146 -26.94 -2.74 -28.95
N LYS A 147 -27.30 -3.62 -28.02
CA LYS A 147 -28.52 -4.44 -28.14
C LYS A 147 -29.77 -3.56 -28.12
N LYS A 148 -29.86 -2.58 -27.21
CA LYS A 148 -30.98 -1.64 -27.13
C LYS A 148 -31.09 -0.80 -28.41
N GLN A 149 -29.96 -0.32 -28.94
CA GLN A 149 -29.91 0.44 -30.19
C GLN A 149 -30.42 -0.39 -31.38
N LYS A 150 -29.90 -1.62 -31.56
CA LYS A 150 -30.36 -2.53 -32.63
C LYS A 150 -31.84 -2.92 -32.53
N ILE A 151 -32.41 -2.95 -31.32
CA ILE A 151 -33.85 -3.18 -31.12
C ILE A 151 -34.63 -1.94 -31.55
N ARG A 152 -34.18 -0.74 -31.16
CA ARG A 152 -34.82 0.53 -31.53
C ARG A 152 -34.83 0.72 -33.05
N GLU A 153 -33.70 0.48 -33.72
CA GLU A 153 -33.58 0.53 -35.17
C GLU A 153 -34.53 -0.46 -35.86
N ARG A 154 -34.62 -1.70 -35.34
CA ARG A 154 -35.57 -2.70 -35.87
C ARG A 154 -37.02 -2.26 -35.72
N LYS A 155 -37.41 -1.70 -34.56
CA LYS A 155 -38.76 -1.17 -34.35
C LYS A 155 -39.09 -0.02 -35.30
N GLN A 156 -38.16 0.91 -35.49
CA GLN A 156 -38.33 2.03 -36.42
C GLN A 156 -38.47 1.55 -37.87
N LYS A 157 -37.61 0.63 -38.33
CA LYS A 157 -37.70 0.04 -39.67
C LYS A 157 -39.02 -0.70 -39.88
N ASN A 158 -39.47 -1.48 -38.90
CA ASN A 158 -40.74 -2.19 -38.99
C ASN A 158 -41.95 -1.25 -39.00
N ALA A 159 -41.92 -0.16 -38.23
CA ALA A 159 -42.98 0.86 -38.24
C ALA A 159 -43.10 1.51 -39.64
N LEU A 160 -41.97 1.99 -40.19
CA LEU A 160 -41.93 2.57 -41.54
C LEU A 160 -42.40 1.57 -42.62
N LEU A 161 -42.02 0.30 -42.49
CA LEU A 161 -42.46 -0.74 -43.43
C LEU A 161 -43.97 -0.99 -43.34
N SER A 162 -44.54 -0.98 -42.13
CA SER A 162 -45.98 -1.15 -41.91
C SER A 162 -46.79 0.00 -42.51
N GLU A 163 -46.34 1.24 -42.31
CA GLU A 163 -46.95 2.43 -42.94
C GLU A 163 -46.92 2.36 -44.47
N ARG A 164 -45.80 1.91 -45.05
CA ARG A 164 -45.61 1.84 -46.51
C ARG A 164 -46.37 0.69 -47.17
N THR A 165 -46.44 -0.48 -46.52
CA THR A 165 -46.95 -1.72 -47.15
C THR A 165 -48.31 -2.15 -46.63
N GLY A 166 -48.82 -1.53 -45.55
CA GLY A 166 -50.05 -1.94 -44.87
C GLY A 166 -49.95 -3.31 -44.19
N LYS A 167 -48.80 -3.99 -44.25
CA LYS A 167 -48.59 -5.30 -43.62
C LYS A 167 -48.53 -5.13 -42.10
N GLY A 168 -49.29 -5.95 -41.37
CA GLY A 168 -49.41 -5.90 -39.91
C GLY A 168 -50.40 -4.87 -39.36
N GLN A 169 -51.04 -4.05 -40.20
CA GLN A 169 -52.15 -3.19 -39.80
C GLN A 169 -53.44 -4.02 -39.67
N PRO A 170 -54.38 -3.65 -38.78
CA PRO A 170 -55.70 -4.29 -38.70
C PRO A 170 -56.39 -4.24 -40.07
N VAL A 171 -57.01 -5.34 -40.47
CA VAL A 171 -57.67 -5.48 -41.80
C VAL A 171 -58.65 -4.32 -42.08
N MET A 172 -59.33 -3.84 -41.03
CA MET A 172 -60.27 -2.71 -41.11
C MET A 172 -59.57 -1.36 -41.40
N ALA A 173 -58.36 -1.13 -40.88
CA ALA A 173 -57.61 0.11 -41.12
C ALA A 173 -57.19 0.23 -42.60
N ASN A 174 -56.76 -0.88 -43.22
CA ASN A 174 -56.41 -0.90 -44.64
C ASN A 174 -57.65 -0.77 -45.54
N ARG A 175 -58.78 -1.40 -45.17
CA ARG A 175 -60.05 -1.25 -45.91
C ARG A 175 -60.57 0.19 -45.88
N VAL A 176 -60.54 0.83 -44.71
CA VAL A 176 -60.95 2.24 -44.55
C VAL A 176 -60.01 3.17 -45.32
N LYS A 177 -58.69 2.97 -45.24
CA LYS A 177 -57.71 3.76 -46.00
C LYS A 177 -57.89 3.60 -47.52
N SER A 178 -58.10 2.38 -48.01
CA SER A 178 -58.36 2.13 -49.43
C SER A 178 -59.70 2.71 -49.90
N LEU A 179 -60.72 2.76 -49.04
CA LEU A 179 -62.00 3.40 -49.35
C LEU A 179 -61.85 4.92 -49.40
N LEU A 180 -61.15 5.52 -48.43
CA LEU A 180 -60.85 6.96 -48.42
C LEU A 180 -60.02 7.37 -49.63
N ASP A 181 -58.96 6.63 -49.98
CA ASP A 181 -58.13 6.90 -51.17
C ASP A 181 -58.90 6.78 -52.50
N LYS A 182 -60.01 6.04 -52.53
CA LYS A 182 -60.91 5.93 -53.69
C LYS A 182 -61.99 7.01 -53.75
N ILE A 183 -62.22 7.72 -52.64
CA ILE A 183 -63.18 8.83 -52.56
C ILE A 183 -62.47 10.17 -52.80
N THR A 184 -61.19 10.26 -52.44
CA THR A 184 -60.36 11.48 -52.59
C THR A 184 -59.57 11.55 -53.90
N LYS A 185 -59.48 10.45 -54.66
CA LYS A 185 -59.09 10.42 -56.08
C LYS A 185 -60.32 10.30 -56.96
#